data_AF-A0A967BNJ2-F1
#
_entry.id   AF-A0A967BNJ2-F1
#
_cell.length_a   1.000
_cell.length_b   1.000
_cell.length_c   1.000
_cell.angle_alpha   90.00
_cell.angle_beta   90.00
_cell.angle_gamma   90.00
#
_symmetry.space_group_name_H-M   'P 1'
#
loop_
_entity.id
_entity.type
_entity.pdbx_description
1 polymer ?
#
loop_
_entity_poly.entity_id
_entity_poly.type
_entity_poly.pdbx_seq_one_letter_code
_entity_poly.pdbx_strand_id
1 'polypeptide(L)'
;TKEKQYIPAEVWLNNTQNVSKVFVFNKEVIRIVLDPYLETADADRSNNYWPPRIEPIRMKLNKRKESHPKNPMQLQKEAEELKQNKDKEPSNENADDVEKPNEDGEQ
;
A
#
# COMPACT_ATOMS: atom_id res chain seq x y z
N THR A 1 15.95 -13.21 -28.31
CA THR A 1 16.32 -11.95 -29.00
C THR A 1 15.11 -11.04 -29.00
N LYS A 2 15.30 -9.73 -28.83
CA LYS A 2 14.21 -8.75 -28.97
C LYS A 2 14.21 -8.23 -30.39
N GLU A 3 13.04 -8.24 -31.02
CA GLU A 3 12.83 -7.72 -32.37
C GLU A 3 11.82 -6.58 -32.30
N LYS A 4 11.99 -5.55 -33.14
CA LYS A 4 11.06 -4.43 -33.25
C LYS A 4 10.60 -4.31 -34.69
N GLN A 5 9.30 -4.14 -34.88
CA GLN A 5 8.66 -3.95 -36.16
C GLN A 5 7.88 -2.64 -36.12
N TYR A 6 8.01 -1.83 -37.17
CA TYR A 6 7.29 -0.56 -37.29
C TYR A 6 6.13 -0.73 -38.25
N ILE A 7 4.96 -0.23 -37.85
CA ILE A 7 3.76 -0.24 -38.68
C ILE A 7 3.56 1.19 -39.18
N PRO A 8 3.55 1.43 -40.51
CA PRO A 8 3.36 2.77 -41.04
C PRO A 8 1.94 3.27 -40.74
N ALA A 9 1.78 4.59 -40.58
CA ALA A 9 0.48 5.21 -40.32
C ALA A 9 -0.53 5.02 -41.47
N GLU A 10 -0.07 4.64 -42.66
CA GLU A 10 -0.93 4.37 -43.83
C GLU A 10 -1.96 3.26 -43.59
N VAL A 11 -1.75 2.38 -42.60
CA VAL A 11 -2.74 1.34 -42.26
C VAL A 11 -4.11 1.91 -41.92
N TRP A 12 -4.17 3.15 -41.41
CA TRP A 12 -5.41 3.86 -41.09
C TRP A 12 -6.17 4.38 -42.31
N LEU A 13 -5.51 4.46 -43.48
CA LEU A 13 -6.15 4.87 -44.74
C LEU A 13 -7.10 3.80 -45.26
N ASN A 14 -6.76 2.53 -45.09
CA ASN A 14 -7.59 1.42 -45.56
C ASN A 14 -8.81 1.21 -44.67
N ASN A 15 -8.65 1.35 -43.35
CA ASN A 15 -9.72 1.26 -42.37
C ASN A 15 -9.35 2.04 -41.11
N THR A 16 -10.17 3.02 -40.75
CA THR A 16 -9.94 3.89 -39.60
C THR A 16 -10.31 3.24 -38.26
N GLN A 17 -11.18 2.21 -38.27
CA GLN A 17 -11.69 1.60 -37.04
C GLN A 17 -10.93 0.34 -36.64
N ASN A 18 -10.63 -0.55 -37.60
CA ASN A 18 -10.05 -1.85 -37.31
C ASN A 18 -8.95 -2.20 -38.32
N VAL A 19 -7.80 -2.61 -37.80
CA VAL A 19 -6.64 -3.04 -38.60
C VAL A 19 -6.17 -4.39 -38.07
N SER A 20 -5.89 -5.33 -38.97
CA SER A 20 -5.32 -6.64 -38.63
C SER A 20 -4.02 -6.85 -39.41
N LYS A 21 -2.94 -7.21 -38.70
CA LYS A 21 -1.63 -7.49 -39.28
C LYS A 21 -1.10 -8.82 -38.75
N VAL A 22 -0.67 -9.70 -39.65
CA VAL A 22 -0.09 -11.00 -39.32
C VAL A 22 1.43 -10.92 -39.40
N PHE A 23 2.10 -11.46 -38.39
CA PHE A 23 3.56 -11.59 -38.34
C PHE A 23 3.93 -13.07 -38.21
N VAL A 24 4.91 -13.52 -39.00
CA VAL A 24 5.39 -14.90 -38.99
C VAL A 24 6.81 -14.91 -38.44
N PHE A 25 7.04 -15.67 -37.37
CA PHE A 25 8.34 -15.78 -36.72
C PHE A 25 8.80 -17.25 -36.70
N ASN A 26 10.11 -17.46 -36.88
CA ASN A 26 10.72 -18.79 -36.82
C ASN A 26 10.81 -19.34 -35.38
N LYS A 27 10.69 -18.48 -34.37
CA LYS A 27 10.77 -18.83 -32.95
C LYS A 27 9.46 -18.47 -32.27
N GLU A 28 9.14 -19.19 -31.21
CA GLU A 28 7.94 -18.95 -30.40
C GLU A 28 7.96 -17.56 -29.76
N VAL A 29 6.83 -16.85 -29.84
CA VAL A 29 6.67 -15.50 -29.31
C VAL A 29 6.15 -15.59 -27.87
N ILE A 30 6.99 -15.20 -26.92
CA ILE A 30 6.65 -15.20 -25.49
C ILE A 30 5.89 -13.92 -25.08
N ARG A 31 6.14 -12.82 -25.79
CA ARG A 31 5.69 -11.49 -25.37
C ARG A 31 5.55 -10.54 -26.55
N ILE A 32 4.43 -9.83 -26.59
CA ILE A 32 4.17 -8.74 -27.52
C ILE A 32 3.90 -7.47 -26.69
N VAL A 33 4.44 -6.35 -27.16
CA VAL A 33 4.18 -5.03 -26.60
C VAL A 33 3.82 -4.11 -27.75
N LEU A 34 2.59 -3.60 -27.73
CA LEU A 34 2.10 -2.61 -28.67
C LEU A 34 2.50 -1.21 -28.17
N ASP A 35 2.98 -0.38 -29.09
CA ASP A 35 3.44 1.00 -28.84
C ASP A 35 4.24 1.23 -27.53
N PRO A 36 5.49 0.72 -27.44
CA PRO A 36 6.33 0.92 -26.25
C PRO A 36 6.78 2.39 -26.03
N TYR A 37 6.69 3.23 -27.06
CA TYR A 37 7.22 4.59 -27.07
C TYR A 37 6.14 5.68 -27.03
N LEU A 38 4.87 5.28 -27.07
CA LEU A 38 3.71 6.17 -26.93
C LEU A 38 3.57 7.11 -28.12
N GLU A 39 3.82 6.58 -29.31
CA GLU A 39 3.71 7.29 -30.57
C GLU A 39 2.24 7.49 -30.97
N THR A 40 1.31 6.65 -30.51
CA THR A 40 -0.11 6.69 -30.93
C THR A 40 -1.00 7.61 -30.09
N ALA A 41 -0.45 8.32 -29.10
CA ALA A 41 -1.18 9.21 -28.19
C ALA A 41 -2.41 8.58 -27.52
N ASP A 42 -2.37 7.26 -27.24
CA ASP A 42 -3.43 6.54 -26.53
C ASP A 42 -3.40 6.82 -25.01
N ALA A 43 -4.58 6.89 -24.40
CA ALA A 43 -4.77 7.11 -22.97
C ALA A 43 -4.73 5.80 -22.16
N ASP A 44 -5.18 4.69 -22.75
CA ASP A 44 -5.16 3.39 -22.10
C ASP A 44 -3.95 2.56 -22.56
N ARG A 45 -3.30 1.87 -21.62
CA ARG A 45 -2.17 0.95 -21.87
C ARG A 45 -2.44 -0.45 -21.36
N SER A 46 -3.58 -0.66 -20.73
CA SER A 46 -3.94 -1.92 -20.08
C SER A 46 -4.01 -3.08 -21.08
N ASN A 47 -4.33 -2.79 -22.34
CA ASN A 47 -4.46 -3.75 -23.44
C ASN A 47 -3.24 -3.81 -24.38
N ASN A 48 -2.17 -3.05 -24.14
CA ASN A 48 -0.99 -3.01 -25.01
C ASN A 48 -0.03 -4.20 -24.82
N TYR A 49 -0.33 -5.11 -23.89
CA TYR A 49 0.53 -6.25 -23.57
C TYR A 49 -0.17 -7.56 -23.85
N TRP A 50 0.56 -8.44 -24.53
CA TRP A 50 0.22 -9.84 -24.62
C TRP A 50 1.39 -10.70 -24.10
N PRO A 51 1.17 -11.61 -23.15
CA PRO A 51 -0.05 -11.78 -22.34
C PRO A 51 -0.39 -10.52 -21.51
N PRO A 52 -1.68 -10.34 -21.11
CA PRO A 52 -2.13 -9.19 -20.33
C PRO A 52 -1.39 -9.06 -18.99
N ARG A 53 -1.18 -7.82 -18.54
CA ARG A 53 -0.45 -7.53 -17.30
C ARG A 53 -1.15 -6.40 -16.56
N ILE A 54 -1.10 -6.44 -15.24
CA ILE A 54 -1.62 -5.37 -14.41
C ILE A 54 -0.53 -4.31 -14.29
N GLU A 55 -0.73 -3.14 -14.91
CA GLU A 55 0.15 -2.01 -14.71
C GLU A 55 -0.10 -1.38 -13.32
N PRO A 56 0.97 -0.98 -12.59
CA PRO A 56 0.80 -0.34 -11.30
C PRO A 56 0.17 1.05 -11.49
N ILE A 57 -0.97 1.27 -10.81
CA ILE A 57 -1.68 2.55 -10.81
C ILE A 57 -0.78 3.63 -10.18
N ARG A 58 -0.66 4.78 -10.85
CA ARG A 58 0.21 5.88 -10.41
C ARG A 58 -0.24 6.54 -9.10
N MET A 59 -1.53 6.45 -8.77
CA MET A 59 -2.04 6.97 -7.49
C MET A 59 -1.74 6.00 -6.35
N LYS A 60 -0.73 6.35 -5.56
CA LYS A 60 -0.49 5.74 -4.25
C LYS A 60 -1.43 6.38 -3.25
N LEU A 61 -2.32 5.59 -2.64
CA LEU A 61 -3.10 6.03 -1.50
C LEU A 61 -2.14 6.26 -0.33
N ASN A 62 -1.76 7.51 -0.11
CA ASN A 62 -1.05 7.90 1.10
C ASN A 62 -2.04 7.81 2.26
N LYS A 63 -2.08 6.67 2.95
CA LYS A 63 -2.72 6.56 4.27
C LYS A 63 -1.97 7.49 5.21
N ARG A 64 -2.38 8.76 5.30
CA ARG A 64 -1.97 9.61 6.41
C ARG A 64 -2.40 8.84 7.66
N LYS A 65 -1.44 8.47 8.51
CA LYS A 65 -1.76 8.13 9.89
C LYS A 65 -2.25 9.44 10.48
N GLU A 66 -3.56 9.65 10.44
CA GLU A 66 -4.18 10.74 11.16
C GLU A 66 -4.00 10.43 12.65
N SER A 67 -2.88 10.87 13.21
CA SER A 67 -2.82 11.14 14.63
C SER A 67 -3.68 12.37 14.85
N HIS A 68 -5.00 12.20 14.80
CA HIS A 68 -5.92 13.22 15.30
C HIS A 68 -5.63 13.32 16.81
N PRO A 69 -5.08 14.44 17.30
CA PRO A 69 -5.04 14.64 18.74
C PRO A 69 -6.48 14.52 19.27
N LYS A 70 -6.67 13.78 20.37
CA LYS A 70 -8.00 13.61 20.99
C LYS A 70 -8.66 14.97 21.16
N ASN A 71 -9.96 15.05 20.83
CA ASN A 71 -10.72 16.29 20.98
C ASN A 71 -10.78 16.69 22.47
N PRO A 72 -10.86 17.99 22.81
CA PRO A 72 -10.81 18.45 24.21
C PRO A 72 -11.86 17.80 25.11
N MET A 73 -13.04 17.49 24.57
CA MET A 73 -14.11 16.78 25.29
C MET A 73 -13.73 15.34 25.66
N GLN A 74 -12.96 14.65 24.81
CA GLN A 74 -12.48 13.28 25.09
C GLN A 74 -11.39 13.28 26.17
N LEU A 75 -10.50 14.29 26.14
CA LEU A 75 -9.47 14.46 27.16
C LEU A 75 -10.08 14.75 28.54
N GLN A 76 -11.12 15.59 28.58
CA GLN A 76 -11.83 15.91 29.81
C GLN A 76 -12.53 14.68 30.39
N LYS A 77 -13.23 13.91 29.55
CA LYS A 77 -13.91 12.68 29.96
C LYS A 77 -12.94 11.65 30.55
N GLU A 78 -11.79 11.44 29.90
CA GLU A 78 -10.75 10.54 30.39
C GLU A 78 -10.15 11.03 31.72
N ALA A 79 -9.93 12.34 31.87
CA ALA A 79 -9.45 12.92 33.12
C ALA A 79 -10.46 12.79 34.27
N GLU A 80 -11.76 12.88 33.98
CA GLU A 80 -12.84 12.66 34.95
C GLU A 80 -12.94 11.18 35.35
N GLU A 81 -12.86 10.26 34.39
CA GLU A 81 -12.84 8.81 34.63
C GLU A 81 -11.64 8.39 35.50
N LEU A 82 -10.46 8.97 35.27
CA LEU A 82 -9.26 8.76 36.08
C LEU A 82 -9.42 9.25 37.53
N LYS A 83 -10.03 10.41 37.73
CA LYS A 83 -10.32 10.93 39.08
C LYS A 83 -11.30 10.03 39.81
N GLN A 84 -12.38 9.63 39.12
CA GLN A 84 -13.43 8.81 39.69
C GLN A 84 -12.96 7.39 40.05
N ASN A 85 -11.97 6.85 39.35
CA ASN A 85 -11.34 5.58 39.69
C ASN A 85 -10.33 5.72 40.85
N LYS A 86 -9.63 6.85 40.94
CA LYS A 86 -8.68 7.12 42.03
C LYS A 86 -9.38 7.34 43.38
N ASP A 87 -10.57 7.92 43.37
CA ASP A 87 -11.39 8.11 44.56
C ASP A 87 -12.08 6.81 45.04
N LYS A 88 -11.96 5.72 44.27
CA LYS A 88 -12.52 4.38 44.59
C LYS A 88 -11.48 3.36 45.03
N GLU A 89 -10.19 3.71 45.15
CA GLU A 89 -9.21 2.87 45.83
C GLU A 89 -9.24 3.20 47.34
N PRO A 90 -9.83 2.35 48.22
CA PRO A 90 -9.68 2.54 49.65
C PRO A 90 -8.24 2.24 50.06
N SER A 91 -7.69 3.12 50.90
CA SER A 91 -6.45 2.89 51.64
C SER A 91 -6.50 1.54 52.34
N ASN A 92 -5.68 0.58 51.89
CA ASN A 92 -5.34 -0.55 52.74
C ASN A 92 -4.20 -0.12 53.65
N GLU A 93 -4.59 0.54 54.74
CA GLU A 93 -3.75 0.81 55.91
C GLU A 93 -3.47 -0.53 56.58
N ASN A 94 -2.27 -1.08 56.43
CA ASN A 94 -1.57 -1.92 57.41
C ASN A 94 -0.15 -2.17 56.90
N ALA A 95 0.80 -1.36 57.38
CA ALA A 95 2.23 -1.65 57.25
C ALA A 95 2.92 -1.29 58.57
N ASP A 96 2.53 -1.99 59.63
CA ASP A 96 3.39 -2.23 60.79
C ASP A 96 3.95 -3.65 60.63
N ASP A 97 5.24 -3.75 60.34
CA ASP A 97 6.15 -4.63 61.09
C ASP A 97 7.60 -4.42 60.62
N VAL A 98 8.37 -3.82 61.52
CA VAL A 98 9.82 -3.75 61.49
C VAL A 98 10.35 -5.01 62.17
N GLU A 99 10.92 -5.96 61.42
CA GLU A 99 11.89 -6.92 61.99
C GLU A 99 12.91 -7.46 60.96
N LYS A 100 14.14 -6.93 61.13
CA LYS A 100 15.50 -7.46 60.91
C LYS A 100 16.02 -7.89 59.51
N PRO A 101 17.26 -7.49 59.16
CA PRO A 101 18.01 -8.04 58.04
C PRO A 101 18.63 -9.39 58.43
N ASN A 102 18.51 -10.37 57.56
CA ASN A 102 19.34 -11.59 57.62
C ASN A 102 20.55 -11.37 56.72
N GLU A 103 21.70 -11.09 57.34
CA GLU A 103 23.01 -11.38 56.78
C GLU A 103 23.41 -12.82 57.16
N ASP A 104 24.08 -13.46 56.21
CA ASP A 104 24.97 -14.62 56.30
C ASP A 104 24.40 -16.05 56.26
N GLY A 105 24.89 -16.82 55.27
CA GLY A 105 25.15 -18.25 55.45
C GLY A 105 24.77 -19.20 54.30
N GLU A 106 25.68 -19.36 53.34
CA GLU A 106 26.10 -20.63 52.69
C GLU A 106 25.06 -21.74 52.41
N GLN A 107 24.78 -21.99 51.12
CA GLN A 107 25.25 -23.14 50.31
C GLN A 107 24.61 -23.13 48.91
#